data_AF-A0AB38F884-F1
#
_entry.id   AF-A0AB38F884-F1
#
_cell.length_a   1.000
_cell.length_b   1.000
_cell.length_c   1.000
_cell.angle_alpha   90.00
_cell.angle_beta   90.00
_cell.angle_gamma   90.00
#
_symmetry.space_group_name_H-M   'P 1'
#
loop_
_entity.id
_entity.type
_entity.pdbx_description
1 polymer ?
#
loop_
_entity_poly.entity_id
_entity_poly.type
_entity_poly.pdbx_seq_one_letter_code
_entity_poly.pdbx_strand_id
1 'polypeptide(L)'
;MRPARWLFWGCTALYLAVGLYLTVGHGFLMGDALSRVSAARSVLFSRDPHLAAIGFVFTPLTAVVQLPTVLLSQWWPGLTSWGVTGVVMSAPFMAGAVVQIFKIGTDRGCPMWLVWTVTALFALNPMIVFYGGNGMSEAPFLLLMCWATRRLIRWCTTDDIHDLVAVAVALGLAYLTRYDALAAGLAVTVFVFATTLLRNGWKNKRELLFPAALDAVLVALPTGVAFLAWAATSWLITGEALQQFSSTYGNSSILAQSGGGSTDPGYALIFSIAETVVLGPVLPLLIPIVAVLAWRRRDLEVIAAVVVLASVIAFATLSYMRGLTFPFLRFYICALPLMAVLAFQLVPPGGPLVERRHGPHGFARRVVVGSRSVPAALAVALVVFTPVATGALMVSPTLSDQQYALESVVFPAPDDTSDKRRTERRIIASFSTERALAQHIDAMNLPEGSVLMDTVYGFAVYTATDNPRTFVIPSDQDFTSIVNRPADHGVQYVLAVPDSGRGESDAVNRRYPTLYETGANIATLELEIPNDGQDQPTWRLYRIL
;
A
#
# COMPACT_ATOMS: atom_id res chain seq x y z
N MET A 1 27.26 -10.65 0.05
CA MET A 1 26.19 -10.90 -0.95
C MET A 1 25.37 -12.17 -0.68
N ARG A 2 25.97 -13.29 -0.25
CA ARG A 2 25.24 -14.54 0.05
C ARG A 2 24.11 -14.43 1.11
N PRO A 3 24.29 -13.79 2.29
CA PRO A 3 23.24 -13.79 3.33
C PRO A 3 21.98 -13.00 2.92
N ALA A 4 22.14 -11.88 2.22
CA ALA A 4 21.00 -11.09 1.75
C ALA A 4 20.13 -11.83 0.71
N ARG A 5 20.73 -12.73 -0.09
CA ARG A 5 19.97 -13.55 -1.06
C ARG A 5 19.13 -14.61 -0.35
N TRP A 6 19.71 -15.30 0.64
CA TRP A 6 18.97 -16.27 1.45
C TRP A 6 17.86 -15.61 2.26
N LEU A 7 18.14 -14.44 2.83
CA LEU A 7 17.13 -13.64 3.53
C LEU A 7 15.97 -13.25 2.60
N PHE A 8 16.27 -12.77 1.39
CA PHE A 8 15.25 -12.42 0.40
C PHE A 8 14.33 -13.62 0.11
N TRP A 9 14.89 -14.74 -0.36
CA TRP A 9 14.08 -15.89 -0.75
C TRP A 9 13.38 -16.57 0.42
N GLY A 10 14.01 -16.60 1.60
CA GLY A 10 13.38 -17.13 2.82
C GLY A 10 12.18 -16.30 3.24
N CYS A 11 12.29 -14.96 3.25
CA CYS A 11 11.16 -14.08 3.54
C CYS A 11 10.09 -14.13 2.44
N THR A 12 10.47 -14.20 1.16
CA THR A 12 9.51 -14.35 0.06
C THR A 12 8.71 -15.65 0.24
N ALA A 13 9.37 -16.78 0.52
CA ALA A 13 8.69 -18.04 0.76
C ALA A 13 7.75 -17.97 1.97
N LEU A 14 8.19 -17.35 3.07
CA LEU A 14 7.35 -17.13 4.25
C LEU A 14 6.08 -16.32 3.92
N TYR A 15 6.25 -15.16 3.28
CA TYR A 15 5.12 -14.27 2.97
C TYR A 15 4.18 -14.85 1.92
N LEU A 16 4.70 -15.60 0.94
CA LEU A 16 3.89 -16.38 0.01
C LEU A 16 3.08 -17.46 0.73
N ALA A 17 3.72 -18.24 1.62
CA ALA A 17 3.04 -19.30 2.35
C ALA A 17 1.92 -18.75 3.25
N VAL A 18 2.18 -17.66 3.97
CA VAL A 18 1.16 -16.98 4.77
C VAL A 18 0.06 -16.42 3.88
N GLY A 19 0.40 -15.74 2.78
CA GLY A 19 -0.60 -15.17 1.88
C GLY A 19 -1.49 -16.23 1.24
N LEU A 20 -0.94 -17.36 0.80
CA LEU A 20 -1.72 -18.49 0.28
C LEU A 20 -2.60 -19.13 1.37
N TYR A 21 -2.10 -19.24 2.60
CA TYR A 21 -2.89 -19.73 3.72
C TYR A 21 -4.09 -18.83 4.06
N LEU A 22 -3.90 -17.50 4.03
CA LEU A 22 -4.96 -16.52 4.28
C LEU A 22 -5.98 -16.49 3.13
N THR A 23 -5.48 -16.40 1.90
CA THR A 23 -6.33 -16.24 0.71
C THR A 23 -7.01 -17.55 0.29
N VAL A 24 -6.24 -18.56 -0.10
CA VAL A 24 -6.77 -19.85 -0.60
C VAL A 24 -7.29 -20.71 0.55
N GLY A 25 -6.61 -20.70 1.71
CA GLY A 25 -6.99 -21.52 2.85
C GLY A 25 -8.21 -21.00 3.61
N HIS A 26 -8.36 -19.68 3.75
CA HIS A 26 -9.40 -19.07 4.59
C HIS A 26 -10.31 -18.08 3.84
N GLY A 27 -10.05 -17.77 2.58
CA GLY A 27 -10.81 -16.78 1.83
C GLY A 27 -10.60 -15.33 2.28
N PHE A 28 -9.62 -15.07 3.15
CA PHE A 28 -9.40 -13.73 3.69
C PHE A 28 -8.68 -12.84 2.68
N LEU A 29 -9.46 -12.02 1.98
CA LEU A 29 -9.02 -11.15 0.91
C LEU A 29 -9.20 -9.68 1.29
N MET A 30 -8.23 -8.84 0.95
CA MET A 30 -8.35 -7.40 1.11
C MET A 30 -9.04 -6.79 -0.11
N GLY A 31 -10.12 -6.04 0.09
CA GLY A 31 -10.90 -5.44 -1.01
C GLY A 31 -10.06 -4.56 -1.94
N ASP A 32 -9.21 -3.69 -1.39
CA ASP A 32 -8.32 -2.83 -2.20
C ASP A 32 -7.24 -3.63 -2.96
N ALA A 33 -6.84 -4.81 -2.45
CA ALA A 33 -5.91 -5.67 -3.18
C ALA A 33 -6.65 -6.34 -4.34
N LEU A 34 -7.84 -6.88 -4.08
CA LEU A 34 -8.66 -7.57 -5.07
C LEU A 34 -9.15 -6.61 -6.18
N SER A 35 -9.45 -5.35 -5.87
CA SER A 35 -9.79 -4.35 -6.89
C SER A 35 -8.61 -4.05 -7.84
N ARG A 36 -7.36 -4.09 -7.35
CA ARG A 36 -6.16 -3.98 -8.21
C ARG A 36 -5.93 -5.24 -9.05
N VAL A 37 -6.29 -6.42 -8.54
CA VAL A 37 -6.33 -7.65 -9.33
C VAL A 37 -7.36 -7.51 -10.46
N SER A 38 -8.54 -6.98 -10.15
CA SER A 38 -9.58 -6.68 -11.15
C SER A 38 -9.06 -5.73 -12.22
N ALA A 39 -8.45 -4.61 -11.83
CA ALA A 39 -7.86 -3.66 -12.77
C ALA A 39 -6.82 -4.28 -13.69
N ALA A 40 -5.91 -5.10 -13.14
CA ALA A 40 -4.91 -5.82 -13.94
C ALA A 40 -5.57 -6.86 -14.87
N ARG A 41 -6.66 -7.50 -14.43
CA ARG A 41 -7.45 -8.44 -15.24
C ARG A 41 -8.18 -7.73 -16.38
N SER A 42 -8.75 -6.55 -16.14
CA SER A 42 -9.42 -5.75 -17.16
C SER A 42 -8.49 -5.38 -18.31
N VAL A 43 -7.21 -5.09 -18.02
CA VAL A 43 -6.22 -4.78 -19.07
C VAL A 43 -6.01 -5.94 -20.07
N LEU A 44 -6.14 -7.19 -19.62
CA LEU A 44 -5.78 -8.37 -20.42
C LEU A 44 -6.98 -9.17 -20.92
N PHE A 45 -8.07 -9.21 -20.15
CA PHE A 45 -9.16 -10.17 -20.34
C PHE A 45 -10.56 -9.57 -20.29
N SER A 46 -10.72 -8.23 -20.23
CA SER A 46 -12.04 -7.63 -20.43
C SER A 46 -12.58 -7.89 -21.83
N ARG A 47 -13.83 -7.47 -22.06
CA ARG A 47 -14.41 -7.48 -23.39
C ARG A 47 -13.65 -6.54 -24.35
N ASP A 48 -13.13 -5.44 -23.82
CA ASP A 48 -12.29 -4.46 -24.53
C ASP A 48 -10.90 -4.33 -23.87
N PRO A 49 -9.95 -5.25 -24.09
CA PRO A 49 -8.63 -5.21 -23.43
C PRO A 49 -7.76 -4.06 -23.94
N HIS A 50 -7.38 -3.15 -23.05
CA HIS A 50 -6.45 -2.07 -23.35
C HIS A 50 -5.80 -1.54 -22.06
N LEU A 51 -4.63 -0.89 -22.19
CA LEU A 51 -3.85 -0.47 -21.02
C LEU A 51 -4.56 0.56 -20.13
N ALA A 52 -5.41 1.42 -20.72
CA ALA A 52 -6.17 2.41 -19.96
C ALA A 52 -7.23 1.80 -19.03
N ALA A 53 -7.63 0.53 -19.26
CA ALA A 53 -8.55 -0.21 -18.39
C ALA A 53 -7.99 -0.48 -16.99
N ILE A 54 -6.71 -0.18 -16.74
CA ILE A 54 -6.08 -0.29 -15.41
C ILE A 54 -6.68 0.68 -14.37
N GLY A 55 -7.38 1.72 -14.83
CA GLY A 55 -7.98 2.75 -13.97
C GLY A 55 -6.97 3.79 -13.46
N PHE A 56 -7.48 4.97 -13.07
CA PHE A 56 -6.64 6.13 -12.70
C PHE A 56 -6.85 6.62 -11.25
N VAL A 57 -7.74 5.98 -10.49
CA VAL A 57 -7.94 6.27 -9.07
C VAL A 57 -6.71 5.87 -8.25
N PHE A 58 -6.22 4.65 -8.44
CA PHE A 58 -4.98 4.16 -7.82
C PHE A 58 -3.79 4.37 -8.74
N THR A 59 -2.60 4.51 -8.16
CA THR A 59 -1.36 4.54 -8.93
C THR A 59 -1.02 3.16 -9.51
N PRO A 60 -0.34 3.12 -10.68
CA PRO A 60 -0.40 1.95 -11.55
C PRO A 60 0.54 0.81 -11.16
N LEU A 61 1.61 1.06 -10.38
CA LEU A 61 2.71 0.10 -10.27
C LEU A 61 2.26 -1.26 -9.72
N THR A 62 1.35 -1.23 -8.74
CA THR A 62 0.84 -2.45 -8.10
C THR A 62 0.02 -3.33 -9.05
N ALA A 63 -0.73 -2.73 -9.99
CA ALA A 63 -1.48 -3.47 -11.00
C ALA A 63 -0.59 -3.88 -12.19
N VAL A 64 0.30 -2.99 -12.65
CA VAL A 64 1.24 -3.28 -13.76
C VAL A 64 2.14 -4.48 -13.43
N VAL A 65 2.68 -4.56 -12.21
CA VAL A 65 3.54 -5.67 -11.81
C VAL A 65 2.78 -7.01 -11.76
N GLN A 66 1.46 -6.98 -11.62
CA GLN A 66 0.63 -8.19 -11.64
C GLN A 66 0.30 -8.68 -13.05
N LEU A 67 0.48 -7.88 -14.11
CA LEU A 67 0.12 -8.29 -15.49
C LEU A 67 0.72 -9.65 -15.91
N PRO A 68 2.00 -9.97 -15.63
CA PRO A 68 2.54 -11.28 -16.00
C PRO A 68 1.87 -12.44 -15.26
N THR A 69 1.48 -12.27 -14.00
CA THR A 69 0.84 -13.34 -13.21
C THR A 69 -0.65 -13.44 -13.51
N VAL A 70 -1.31 -12.31 -13.80
CA VAL A 70 -2.68 -12.28 -14.32
C VAL A 70 -2.74 -12.96 -15.68
N LEU A 71 -1.78 -12.78 -16.58
CA LEU A 71 -1.74 -13.48 -17.86
C LEU A 71 -1.80 -15.02 -17.70
N LEU A 72 -1.26 -15.56 -16.60
CA LEU A 72 -1.31 -16.99 -16.29
C LEU A 72 -2.70 -17.45 -15.81
N SER A 73 -3.61 -16.52 -15.44
CA SER A 73 -4.95 -16.84 -14.96
C SER A 73 -5.85 -17.45 -16.03
N GLN A 74 -5.48 -17.34 -17.31
CA GLN A 74 -6.17 -18.06 -18.40
C GLN A 74 -6.10 -19.58 -18.23
N TRP A 75 -5.02 -20.10 -17.65
CA TRP A 75 -4.83 -21.53 -17.37
C TRP A 75 -5.18 -21.87 -15.92
N TRP A 76 -4.99 -20.92 -15.01
CA TRP A 76 -5.29 -21.08 -13.59
C TRP A 76 -6.16 -19.92 -13.08
N PRO A 77 -7.49 -19.94 -13.31
CA PRO A 77 -8.40 -18.87 -12.88
C PRO A 77 -8.35 -18.59 -11.37
N GLY A 78 -7.96 -19.61 -10.59
CA GLY A 78 -7.65 -19.51 -9.17
C GLY A 78 -6.68 -18.37 -8.80
N LEU A 79 -5.81 -17.96 -9.74
CA LEU A 79 -4.85 -16.88 -9.51
C LEU A 79 -5.53 -15.53 -9.25
N THR A 80 -6.61 -15.24 -9.98
CA THR A 80 -7.36 -13.98 -9.83
C THR A 80 -8.52 -14.13 -8.86
N SER A 81 -9.23 -15.26 -8.86
CA SER A 81 -10.41 -15.47 -8.02
C SER A 81 -10.10 -15.49 -6.51
N TRP A 82 -8.90 -15.95 -6.16
CA TRP A 82 -8.37 -15.93 -4.79
C TRP A 82 -7.31 -14.83 -4.56
N GLY A 83 -7.19 -13.85 -5.46
CA GLY A 83 -6.27 -12.72 -5.30
C GLY A 83 -4.79 -13.09 -5.18
N VAL A 84 -4.40 -14.30 -5.61
CA VAL A 84 -3.03 -14.83 -5.50
C VAL A 84 -2.04 -13.98 -6.30
N THR A 85 -2.44 -13.37 -7.41
CA THR A 85 -1.58 -12.44 -8.16
C THR A 85 -1.09 -11.28 -7.30
N GLY A 86 -1.94 -10.78 -6.40
CA GLY A 86 -1.59 -9.76 -5.41
C GLY A 86 -0.54 -10.29 -4.44
N VAL A 87 -0.73 -11.49 -3.89
CA VAL A 87 0.22 -12.14 -2.97
C VAL A 87 1.60 -12.34 -3.60
N VAL A 88 1.62 -12.82 -4.86
CA VAL A 88 2.86 -13.03 -5.63
C VAL A 88 3.58 -11.71 -5.89
N MET A 89 2.85 -10.60 -5.99
CA MET A 89 3.43 -9.26 -6.06
C MET A 89 3.96 -8.80 -4.69
N SER A 90 3.15 -8.82 -3.64
CA SER A 90 3.52 -8.22 -2.34
C SER A 90 4.67 -8.95 -1.64
N ALA A 91 4.73 -10.29 -1.72
CA ALA A 91 5.71 -11.10 -0.99
C ALA A 91 7.19 -10.77 -1.34
N PRO A 92 7.62 -10.74 -2.62
CA PRO A 92 8.99 -10.36 -2.97
C PRO A 92 9.29 -8.89 -2.65
N PHE A 93 8.31 -7.98 -2.78
CA PHE A 93 8.52 -6.58 -2.41
C PHE A 93 8.79 -6.43 -0.91
N MET A 94 7.98 -7.05 -0.05
CA MET A 94 8.17 -6.98 1.39
C MET A 94 9.50 -7.63 1.82
N ALA A 95 9.85 -8.78 1.22
CA ALA A 95 11.17 -9.40 1.43
C ALA A 95 12.32 -8.47 1.00
N GLY A 96 12.12 -7.71 -0.06
CA GLY A 96 13.03 -6.64 -0.47
C GLY A 96 13.21 -5.56 0.62
N ALA A 97 12.12 -5.13 1.26
CA ALA A 97 12.17 -4.17 2.37
C ALA A 97 13.00 -4.71 3.55
N VAL A 98 12.79 -5.98 3.92
CA VAL A 98 13.59 -6.68 4.93
C VAL A 98 15.08 -6.66 4.59
N VAL A 99 15.43 -6.91 3.33
CA VAL A 99 16.82 -6.83 2.86
C VAL A 99 17.39 -5.42 2.95
N GLN A 100 16.59 -4.37 2.74
CA GLN A 100 17.06 -3.00 2.94
C GLN A 100 17.31 -2.70 4.42
N ILE A 101 16.44 -3.12 5.33
CA ILE A 101 16.65 -3.00 6.78
C ILE A 101 17.95 -3.69 7.20
N PHE A 102 18.17 -4.94 6.77
CA PHE A 102 19.42 -5.66 7.00
C PHE A 102 20.63 -4.86 6.51
N LYS A 103 20.55 -4.31 5.29
CA LYS A 103 21.66 -3.56 4.71
C LYS A 103 21.88 -2.19 5.36
N ILE A 104 20.85 -1.54 5.90
CA ILE A 104 21.02 -0.32 6.70
C ILE A 104 21.84 -0.61 7.94
N GLY A 105 21.53 -1.70 8.65
CA GLY A 105 22.31 -2.13 9.82
C GLY A 105 23.76 -2.48 9.47
N THR A 106 24.01 -3.18 8.36
CA THR A 106 25.38 -3.49 7.92
C THR A 106 26.14 -2.24 7.45
N ASP A 107 25.49 -1.35 6.70
CA ASP A 107 26.09 -0.10 6.22
C ASP A 107 26.41 0.83 7.39
N ARG A 108 25.61 0.80 8.46
CA ARG A 108 25.91 1.50 9.71
C ARG A 108 27.14 0.91 10.43
N GLY A 109 27.51 -0.33 10.15
CA GLY A 109 28.62 -1.04 10.82
C GLY A 109 28.25 -1.56 12.22
N CYS A 110 26.97 -1.89 12.40
CA CYS A 110 26.44 -2.53 13.60
C CYS A 110 27.00 -3.95 13.77
N PRO A 111 27.10 -4.48 15.01
CA PRO A 111 27.40 -5.89 15.23
C PRO A 111 26.39 -6.79 14.50
N MET A 112 26.87 -7.87 13.88
CA MET A 112 26.02 -8.73 13.04
C MET A 112 24.84 -9.34 13.80
N TRP A 113 25.01 -9.67 15.08
CA TRP A 113 23.91 -10.17 15.90
C TRP A 113 22.78 -9.14 16.03
N LEU A 114 23.09 -7.85 16.22
CA LEU A 114 22.08 -6.78 16.25
C LEU A 114 21.38 -6.66 14.90
N VAL A 115 22.15 -6.68 13.81
CA VAL A 115 21.61 -6.61 12.46
C VAL A 115 20.61 -7.73 12.22
N TRP A 116 20.97 -8.97 12.55
CA TRP A 116 20.07 -10.12 12.43
C TRP A 116 18.85 -10.00 13.34
N THR A 117 19.02 -9.64 14.61
CA THR A 117 17.91 -9.51 15.56
C THR A 117 16.91 -8.46 15.11
N VAL A 118 17.33 -7.22 14.83
CA VAL A 118 16.41 -6.15 14.40
C VAL A 118 15.76 -6.48 13.06
N THR A 119 16.52 -7.07 12.12
CA THR A 119 15.96 -7.52 10.84
C THR A 119 14.91 -8.61 11.03
N ALA A 120 15.14 -9.59 11.92
CA ALA A 120 14.18 -10.64 12.22
C ALA A 120 12.94 -10.08 12.93
N LEU A 121 13.10 -9.17 13.88
CA LEU A 121 11.98 -8.50 14.56
C LEU A 121 11.13 -7.70 13.57
N PHE A 122 11.75 -7.03 12.58
CA PHE A 122 11.02 -6.37 11.50
C PHE A 122 10.34 -7.40 10.58
N ALA A 123 11.06 -8.40 10.10
CA ALA A 123 10.55 -9.39 9.13
C ALA A 123 9.41 -10.25 9.68
N LEU A 124 9.43 -10.56 10.98
CA LEU A 124 8.44 -11.38 11.67
C LEU A 124 7.39 -10.54 12.41
N ASN A 125 7.43 -9.22 12.31
CA ASN A 125 6.37 -8.38 12.86
C ASN A 125 5.03 -8.74 12.19
N PRO A 126 3.94 -8.95 12.95
CA PRO A 126 2.65 -9.37 12.40
C PRO A 126 2.14 -8.49 11.25
N MET A 127 2.32 -7.17 11.33
CA MET A 127 1.95 -6.25 10.25
C MET A 127 2.79 -6.46 8.99
N ILE A 128 4.10 -6.73 9.14
CA ILE A 128 4.98 -6.99 7.99
C ILE A 128 4.64 -8.34 7.34
N VAL A 129 4.37 -9.36 8.15
CA VAL A 129 3.94 -10.67 7.65
C VAL A 129 2.60 -10.58 6.92
N PHE A 130 1.62 -9.91 7.52
CA PHE A 130 0.28 -9.76 6.95
C PHE A 130 0.31 -8.95 5.64
N TYR A 131 0.95 -7.78 5.63
CA TYR A 131 1.09 -6.95 4.43
C TYR A 131 2.07 -7.50 3.39
N GLY A 132 2.98 -8.40 3.80
CA GLY A 132 3.78 -9.18 2.86
C GLY A 132 2.94 -10.19 2.07
N GLY A 133 1.87 -10.71 2.68
CA GLY A 133 1.05 -11.79 2.12
C GLY A 133 -0.34 -11.39 1.60
N ASN A 134 -0.75 -10.12 1.64
CA ASN A 134 -2.15 -9.74 1.35
C ASN A 134 -2.36 -8.97 0.03
N GLY A 135 -1.31 -8.75 -0.78
CA GLY A 135 -1.41 -8.10 -2.09
C GLY A 135 -1.59 -6.59 -2.10
N MET A 136 -1.53 -5.95 -0.94
CA MET A 136 -1.70 -4.51 -0.81
C MET A 136 -0.45 -3.71 -1.21
N SER A 137 -0.62 -2.40 -1.42
CA SER A 137 0.42 -1.45 -1.86
C SER A 137 1.57 -1.24 -0.86
N GLU A 138 1.37 -1.61 0.40
CA GLU A 138 2.26 -1.34 1.52
C GLU A 138 3.61 -2.05 1.34
N ALA A 139 3.62 -3.28 0.80
CA ALA A 139 4.85 -4.02 0.54
C ALA A 139 5.79 -3.31 -0.46
N PRO A 140 5.37 -2.99 -1.71
CA PRO A 140 6.23 -2.27 -2.64
C PRO A 140 6.58 -0.87 -2.13
N PHE A 141 5.64 -0.18 -1.47
CA PHE A 141 5.92 1.13 -0.89
C PHE A 141 7.01 1.06 0.18
N LEU A 142 6.94 0.13 1.13
CA LEU A 142 7.95 -0.05 2.17
C LEU A 142 9.33 -0.41 1.62
N LEU A 143 9.41 -1.25 0.57
CA LEU A 143 10.69 -1.51 -0.09
C LEU A 143 11.32 -0.21 -0.59
N LEU A 144 10.53 0.58 -1.32
CA LEU A 144 11.00 1.79 -1.96
C LEU A 144 11.37 2.86 -0.92
N MET A 145 10.58 2.99 0.14
CA MET A 145 10.89 3.87 1.27
C MET A 145 12.17 3.45 2.02
N CYS A 146 12.37 2.14 2.27
CA CYS A 146 13.58 1.64 2.91
C CYS A 146 14.81 1.76 1.99
N TRP A 147 14.63 1.57 0.68
CA TRP A 147 15.69 1.78 -0.30
C TRP A 147 16.11 3.25 -0.36
N ALA A 148 15.15 4.19 -0.46
CA ALA A 148 15.40 5.62 -0.41
C ALA A 148 16.10 6.01 0.90
N THR A 149 15.58 5.56 2.05
CA THR A 149 16.18 5.78 3.38
C THR A 149 17.64 5.35 3.41
N ARG A 150 17.93 4.11 2.99
CA ARG A 150 19.29 3.58 2.99
C ARG A 150 20.24 4.41 2.14
N ARG A 151 19.79 4.81 0.95
CA ARG A 151 20.62 5.56 0.01
C ARG A 151 20.86 6.99 0.48
N LEU A 152 19.85 7.64 1.03
CA LEU A 152 19.99 8.98 1.61
C LEU A 152 20.94 8.98 2.82
N ILE A 153 20.84 7.98 3.71
CA ILE A 153 21.78 7.78 4.83
C ILE A 153 23.23 7.72 4.32
N ARG A 154 23.48 6.93 3.27
CA ARG A 154 24.82 6.79 2.69
C ARG A 154 25.31 8.11 2.10
N TRP A 155 24.47 8.77 1.32
CA TRP A 155 24.78 10.05 0.68
C TRP A 155 25.17 11.14 1.69
N CYS A 156 24.54 11.17 2.87
CA CYS A 156 24.92 12.12 3.94
C CYS A 156 26.39 12.00 4.36
N THR A 157 27.01 10.83 4.19
CA THR A 157 28.43 10.61 4.49
C THR A 157 29.29 10.70 3.23
N THR A 158 28.90 10.02 2.16
CA THR A 158 29.74 9.79 0.98
C THR A 158 29.70 10.92 -0.03
N ASP A 159 28.63 11.72 -0.01
CA ASP A 159 28.32 12.67 -1.08
C ASP A 159 28.26 12.02 -2.48
N ASP A 160 28.02 10.70 -2.54
CA ASP A 160 27.99 9.95 -3.80
C ASP A 160 26.70 10.23 -4.57
N ILE A 161 26.82 10.83 -5.76
CA ILE A 161 25.69 11.14 -6.62
C ILE A 161 24.88 9.90 -7.02
N HIS A 162 25.49 8.71 -7.07
CA HIS A 162 24.77 7.47 -7.38
C HIS A 162 23.77 7.11 -6.28
N ASP A 163 24.08 7.46 -5.03
CA ASP A 163 23.14 7.28 -3.93
C ASP A 163 21.97 8.28 -4.06
N LEU A 164 22.20 9.55 -4.46
CA LEU A 164 21.10 10.49 -4.77
C LEU A 164 20.23 10.03 -5.94
N VAL A 165 20.82 9.55 -7.04
CA VAL A 165 20.05 9.01 -8.17
C VAL A 165 19.19 7.82 -7.71
N ALA A 166 19.73 6.95 -6.86
CA ALA A 166 18.98 5.83 -6.31
C ALA A 166 17.84 6.30 -5.36
N VAL A 167 18.05 7.36 -4.57
CA VAL A 167 16.97 8.00 -3.79
C VAL A 167 15.87 8.51 -4.72
N ALA A 168 16.25 9.24 -5.76
CA ALA A 168 15.33 9.85 -6.70
C ALA A 168 14.46 8.79 -7.42
N VAL A 169 15.08 7.73 -7.94
CA VAL A 169 14.38 6.60 -8.58
C VAL A 169 13.47 5.88 -7.58
N ALA A 170 13.94 5.62 -6.36
CA ALA A 170 13.14 4.97 -5.33
C ALA A 170 11.89 5.78 -4.97
N LEU A 171 12.01 7.11 -4.82
CA LEU A 171 10.88 7.99 -4.51
C LEU A 171 9.90 8.13 -5.70
N GLY A 172 10.41 8.21 -6.93
CA GLY A 172 9.56 8.21 -8.13
C GLY A 172 8.76 6.93 -8.30
N LEU A 173 9.38 5.77 -8.08
CA LEU A 173 8.67 4.49 -8.04
C LEU A 173 7.71 4.41 -6.86
N ALA A 174 8.07 4.97 -5.68
CA ALA A 174 7.20 4.96 -4.51
C ALA A 174 5.91 5.73 -4.79
N TYR A 175 5.99 6.86 -5.50
CA TYR A 175 4.81 7.59 -5.96
C TYR A 175 3.89 6.71 -6.80
N LEU A 176 4.44 5.95 -7.75
CA LEU A 176 3.66 5.02 -8.58
C LEU A 176 3.04 3.85 -7.79
N THR A 177 3.38 3.66 -6.52
CA THR A 177 2.70 2.73 -5.60
C THR A 177 1.66 3.39 -4.72
N ARG A 178 1.95 4.62 -4.24
CA ARG A 178 1.13 5.37 -3.29
C ARG A 178 1.43 6.87 -3.40
N TYR A 179 0.36 7.67 -3.39
CA TYR A 179 0.46 9.13 -3.46
C TYR A 179 1.20 9.77 -2.27
N ASP A 180 1.22 9.10 -1.11
CA ASP A 180 1.93 9.53 0.10
C ASP A 180 3.43 9.80 -0.14
N ALA A 181 4.01 9.17 -1.16
CA ALA A 181 5.41 9.38 -1.53
C ALA A 181 5.73 10.83 -1.94
N LEU A 182 4.74 11.63 -2.36
CA LEU A 182 4.95 13.04 -2.68
C LEU A 182 5.45 13.83 -1.46
N ALA A 183 4.93 13.53 -0.27
CA ALA A 183 5.36 14.17 0.97
C ALA A 183 6.83 13.85 1.27
N ALA A 184 7.23 12.57 1.12
CA ALA A 184 8.62 12.17 1.26
C ALA A 184 9.50 12.79 0.17
N GLY A 185 9.04 12.83 -1.08
CA GLY A 185 9.71 13.46 -2.22
C GLY A 185 10.06 14.93 -1.94
N LEU A 186 9.07 15.70 -1.47
CA LEU A 186 9.27 17.10 -1.10
C LEU A 186 10.21 17.24 0.10
N ALA A 187 9.98 16.48 1.17
CA ALA A 187 10.80 16.56 2.38
C ALA A 187 12.27 16.22 2.12
N VAL A 188 12.53 15.17 1.33
CA VAL A 188 13.88 14.77 0.95
C VAL A 188 14.53 15.79 0.02
N THR A 189 13.78 16.36 -0.92
CA THR A 189 14.29 17.44 -1.80
C THR A 189 14.75 18.64 -0.98
N VAL A 190 13.94 19.10 -0.03
CA VAL A 190 14.28 20.20 0.88
C VAL A 190 15.48 19.84 1.75
N PHE A 191 15.52 18.61 2.27
CA PHE A 191 16.65 18.13 3.08
C PHE A 191 17.95 18.08 2.28
N VAL A 192 17.94 17.54 1.06
CA VAL A 192 19.11 17.48 0.17
C VAL A 192 19.59 18.88 -0.19
N PHE A 193 18.67 19.79 -0.55
CA PHE A 193 18.99 21.19 -0.79
C PHE A 193 19.67 21.83 0.42
N ALA A 194 19.06 21.72 1.60
CA ALA A 194 19.55 22.33 2.82
C ALA A 194 20.90 21.75 3.27
N THR A 195 21.06 20.43 3.17
CA THR A 195 22.32 19.76 3.52
C THR A 195 23.43 20.14 2.56
N THR A 196 23.21 20.10 1.24
CA THR A 196 24.22 20.55 0.27
C THR A 196 24.58 22.02 0.45
N LEU A 197 23.60 22.90 0.68
CA LEU A 197 23.85 24.33 0.91
C LEU A 197 24.71 24.61 2.15
N LEU A 198 24.59 23.76 3.18
CA LEU A 198 25.24 23.93 4.48
C LEU A 198 26.54 23.11 4.64
N ARG A 199 26.94 22.30 3.65
CA ARG A 199 28.13 21.42 3.71
C ARG A 199 29.42 22.18 4.07
N ASN A 200 29.64 23.37 3.50
CA ASN A 200 30.82 24.22 3.81
C ASN A 200 30.53 25.33 4.83
N GLY A 201 29.44 25.20 5.58
CA GLY A 201 29.01 26.18 6.57
C GLY A 201 28.33 27.42 5.97
N TRP A 202 27.70 28.21 6.83
CA TRP A 202 26.83 29.33 6.47
C TRP A 202 27.52 30.45 5.67
N LYS A 203 28.84 30.61 5.82
CA LYS A 203 29.61 31.67 5.16
C LYS A 203 29.73 31.44 3.64
N ASN A 204 29.80 30.18 3.21
CA ASN A 204 30.02 29.81 1.80
C ASN A 204 28.72 29.43 1.08
N LYS A 205 27.56 29.70 1.68
CA LYS A 205 26.25 29.30 1.13
C LYS A 205 26.03 29.78 -0.31
N ARG A 206 26.53 30.97 -0.67
CA ARG A 206 26.36 31.53 -2.02
C ARG A 206 27.05 30.69 -3.10
N GLU A 207 28.19 30.09 -2.79
CA GLU A 207 28.93 29.22 -3.72
C GLU A 207 28.22 27.86 -3.88
N LEU A 208 27.55 27.40 -2.82
CA LEU A 208 26.84 26.12 -2.81
C LEU A 208 25.38 26.20 -3.25
N LEU A 209 24.84 27.39 -3.54
CA LEU A 209 23.46 27.56 -4.01
C LEU A 209 23.20 26.78 -5.30
N PHE A 210 24.10 26.89 -6.28
CA PHE A 210 23.94 26.22 -7.57
C PHE A 210 24.07 24.69 -7.46
N PRO A 211 25.11 24.13 -6.81
CA PRO A 211 25.17 22.69 -6.52
C PRO A 211 23.96 22.18 -5.73
N ALA A 212 23.51 22.90 -4.71
CA ALA A 212 22.33 22.51 -3.92
C ALA A 212 21.06 22.47 -4.76
N ALA A 213 20.88 23.45 -5.66
CA ALA A 213 19.76 23.47 -6.60
C ALA A 213 19.83 22.27 -7.57
N LEU A 214 21.02 21.93 -8.08
CA LEU A 214 21.19 20.77 -8.95
C LEU A 214 20.88 19.45 -8.24
N ASP A 215 21.37 19.26 -7.01
CA ASP A 215 21.07 18.06 -6.21
C ASP A 215 19.57 17.96 -5.90
N ALA A 216 18.93 19.08 -5.57
CA ALA A 216 17.49 19.15 -5.32
C ALA A 216 16.69 18.79 -6.58
N VAL A 217 17.05 19.35 -7.74
CA VAL A 217 16.42 19.02 -9.02
C VAL A 217 16.62 17.55 -9.36
N LEU A 218 17.83 17.01 -9.18
CA LEU A 218 18.13 15.60 -9.42
C LEU A 218 17.22 14.66 -8.62
N VAL A 219 16.98 14.99 -7.35
CA VAL A 219 16.11 14.21 -6.46
C VAL A 219 14.63 14.41 -6.78
N ALA A 220 14.21 15.64 -7.04
CA ALA A 220 12.82 15.98 -7.31
C ALA A 220 12.34 15.43 -8.67
N LEU A 221 13.24 15.37 -9.66
CA LEU A 221 12.88 15.13 -11.06
C LEU A 221 12.15 13.80 -11.28
N PRO A 222 12.61 12.61 -10.82
CA PRO A 222 11.89 11.37 -11.08
C PRO A 222 10.50 11.31 -10.44
N THR A 223 10.35 11.85 -9.22
CA THR A 223 9.05 11.96 -8.55
C THR A 223 8.13 12.94 -9.28
N GLY A 224 8.66 14.10 -9.69
CA GLY A 224 7.92 15.11 -10.45
C GLY A 224 7.48 14.60 -11.82
N VAL A 225 8.37 13.90 -12.54
CA VAL A 225 8.06 13.27 -13.84
C VAL A 225 7.02 12.17 -13.66
N ALA A 226 7.16 11.30 -12.66
CA ALA A 226 6.17 10.26 -12.39
C ALA A 226 4.78 10.86 -12.08
N PHE A 227 4.73 11.92 -11.26
CA PHE A 227 3.52 12.67 -10.96
C PHE A 227 2.90 13.31 -12.21
N LEU A 228 3.68 14.08 -12.97
CA LEU A 228 3.20 14.79 -14.15
C LEU A 228 2.77 13.82 -15.26
N ALA A 229 3.53 12.75 -15.48
CA ALA A 229 3.19 11.74 -16.48
C ALA A 229 1.88 11.02 -16.11
N TRP A 230 1.71 10.65 -14.84
CA TRP A 230 0.49 9.99 -14.39
C TRP A 230 -0.72 10.92 -14.46
N ALA A 231 -0.60 12.15 -13.95
CA ALA A 231 -1.67 13.15 -13.99
C ALA A 231 -2.05 13.55 -15.42
N ALA A 232 -1.07 13.72 -16.32
CA ALA A 232 -1.33 14.01 -17.73
C ALA A 232 -2.01 12.84 -18.43
N THR A 233 -1.58 11.60 -18.15
CA THR A 233 -2.22 10.40 -18.72
C THR A 233 -3.65 10.26 -18.24
N SER A 234 -3.90 10.46 -16.94
CA SER A 234 -5.24 10.50 -16.35
C SER A 234 -6.12 11.55 -17.02
N TRP A 235 -5.61 12.78 -17.17
CA TRP A 235 -6.35 13.87 -17.79
C TRP A 235 -6.71 13.59 -19.25
N LEU A 236 -5.76 13.08 -20.03
CA LEU A 236 -5.97 12.78 -21.46
C LEU A 236 -7.00 11.67 -21.69
N ILE A 237 -7.08 10.69 -20.78
CA ILE A 237 -7.94 9.52 -20.94
C ILE A 237 -9.31 9.76 -20.32
N THR A 238 -9.36 10.37 -19.14
CA THR A 238 -10.59 10.46 -18.33
C THR A 238 -11.15 11.86 -18.21
N GLY A 239 -10.46 12.87 -18.75
CA GLY A 239 -10.81 14.29 -18.57
C GLY A 239 -10.46 14.86 -17.19
N GLU A 240 -9.90 14.06 -16.28
CA GLU A 240 -9.59 14.46 -14.89
C GLU A 240 -8.13 14.14 -14.53
N ALA A 241 -7.38 15.14 -14.10
CA ALA A 241 -5.96 14.96 -13.79
C ALA A 241 -5.69 14.24 -12.46
N LEU A 242 -6.54 14.43 -11.45
CA LEU A 242 -6.35 13.92 -10.09
C LEU A 242 -7.59 13.13 -9.64
N GLN A 243 -7.83 12.00 -10.30
CA GLN A 243 -9.00 11.16 -10.05
C GLN A 243 -9.19 10.74 -8.59
N GLN A 244 -8.12 10.63 -7.80
CA GLN A 244 -8.25 10.30 -6.37
C GLN A 244 -9.17 11.26 -5.59
N PHE A 245 -9.29 12.51 -6.07
CA PHE A 245 -10.08 13.57 -5.44
C PHE A 245 -11.35 13.92 -6.22
N SER A 246 -11.32 13.87 -7.55
CA SER A 246 -12.42 14.31 -8.42
C SER A 246 -13.36 13.17 -8.85
N SER A 247 -12.84 11.94 -8.96
CA SER A 247 -13.61 10.82 -9.48
C SER A 247 -14.71 10.41 -8.50
N THR A 248 -15.85 9.98 -9.05
CA THR A 248 -16.93 9.32 -8.29
C THR A 248 -16.47 8.02 -7.61
N TYR A 249 -15.40 7.39 -8.10
CA TYR A 249 -14.77 6.22 -7.47
C TYR A 249 -13.59 6.59 -6.56
N GLY A 250 -13.29 7.88 -6.41
CA GLY A 250 -12.16 8.41 -5.65
C GLY A 250 -12.36 8.32 -4.13
N ASN A 251 -11.27 8.52 -3.39
CA ASN A 251 -11.28 8.41 -1.93
C ASN A 251 -12.22 9.43 -1.27
N SER A 252 -12.31 10.64 -1.85
CA SER A 252 -13.23 11.70 -1.41
C SER A 252 -14.69 11.28 -1.48
N SER A 253 -15.11 10.64 -2.57
CA SER A 253 -16.47 10.12 -2.75
C SER A 253 -16.76 8.96 -1.78
N ILE A 254 -15.82 8.03 -1.63
CA ILE A 254 -15.96 6.91 -0.70
C ILE A 254 -16.13 7.41 0.76
N LEU A 255 -15.36 8.44 1.16
CA LEU A 255 -15.50 9.07 2.48
C LEU A 255 -16.85 9.74 2.68
N ALA A 256 -17.34 10.46 1.66
CA ALA A 256 -18.65 11.11 1.71
C ALA A 256 -19.79 10.10 1.86
N GLN A 257 -19.66 8.93 1.22
CA GLN A 257 -20.68 7.88 1.19
C GLN A 257 -20.65 6.93 2.37
N SER A 258 -19.45 6.53 2.81
CA SER A 258 -19.28 5.52 3.86
C SER A 258 -19.22 6.14 5.26
N GLY A 259 -18.96 7.45 5.36
CA GLY A 259 -18.46 8.07 6.60
C GLY A 259 -17.05 7.58 6.93
N GLY A 260 -16.26 8.38 7.66
CA GLY A 260 -14.91 7.96 8.11
C GLY A 260 -13.83 9.03 8.07
N GLY A 261 -14.08 10.18 7.44
CA GLY A 261 -13.22 11.36 7.60
C GLY A 261 -13.43 11.98 8.98
N SER A 262 -12.37 12.39 9.66
CA SER A 262 -12.52 13.09 10.94
C SER A 262 -13.09 14.49 10.74
N THR A 263 -14.09 14.85 11.54
CA THR A 263 -14.63 16.21 11.66
C THR A 263 -13.96 16.99 12.80
N ASP A 264 -13.23 16.30 13.68
CA ASP A 264 -12.44 16.88 14.78
C ASP A 264 -10.93 16.67 14.53
N PRO A 265 -10.19 17.74 14.16
CA PRO A 265 -8.75 17.66 13.97
C PRO A 265 -7.97 17.26 15.23
N GLY A 266 -8.48 17.58 16.42
CA GLY A 266 -7.85 17.24 17.70
C GLY A 266 -7.92 15.75 17.97
N TYR A 267 -9.11 15.15 17.83
CA TYR A 267 -9.30 13.71 17.89
C TYR A 267 -8.43 12.98 16.84
N ALA A 268 -8.44 13.46 15.59
CA ALA A 268 -7.66 12.87 14.50
C ALA A 268 -6.16 12.83 14.82
N LEU A 269 -5.61 13.90 15.39
CA LEU A 269 -4.21 13.97 15.79
C LEU A 269 -3.89 12.95 16.90
N ILE A 270 -4.71 12.88 17.94
CA ILE A 270 -4.52 11.95 19.06
C ILE A 270 -4.58 10.49 18.56
N PHE A 271 -5.57 10.19 17.72
CA PHE A 271 -5.73 8.87 17.11
C PHE A 271 -4.53 8.50 16.24
N SER A 272 -4.06 9.41 15.38
CA SER A 272 -2.88 9.19 14.53
C SER A 272 -1.61 8.93 15.35
N ILE A 273 -1.45 9.65 16.47
CA ILE A 273 -0.35 9.41 17.42
C ILE A 273 -0.48 8.01 18.03
N ALA A 274 -1.70 7.63 18.44
CA ALA A 274 -1.95 6.31 19.00
C ALA A 274 -1.61 5.19 18.00
N GLU A 275 -2.04 5.29 16.74
CA GLU A 275 -1.70 4.32 15.68
C GLU A 275 -0.20 4.25 15.39
N THR A 276 0.48 5.40 15.37
CA THR A 276 1.94 5.45 15.21
C THR A 276 2.65 4.74 16.38
N VAL A 277 2.16 4.93 17.60
CA VAL A 277 2.69 4.28 18.81
C VAL A 277 2.32 2.79 18.84
N VAL A 278 1.16 2.38 18.33
CA VAL A 278 0.78 0.96 18.20
C VAL A 278 1.79 0.20 17.35
N LEU A 279 2.19 0.78 16.22
CA LEU A 279 3.14 0.17 15.30
C LEU A 279 4.60 0.34 15.74
N GLY A 280 4.92 1.46 16.38
CA GLY A 280 6.24 1.75 16.92
C GLY A 280 6.19 2.15 18.40
N PRO A 281 5.90 1.24 19.33
CA PRO A 281 5.67 1.56 20.75
C PRO A 281 6.89 2.18 21.43
N VAL A 282 8.06 1.93 20.86
CA VAL A 282 9.35 2.41 21.34
C VAL A 282 9.71 3.78 20.74
N LEU A 283 9.03 4.24 19.70
CA LEU A 283 9.35 5.50 19.01
C LEU A 283 9.35 6.72 19.95
N PRO A 284 8.39 6.90 20.89
CA PRO A 284 8.42 8.02 21.83
C PRO A 284 9.70 8.08 22.66
N LEU A 285 10.34 6.94 22.91
CA LEU A 285 11.61 6.85 23.65
C LEU A 285 12.82 6.94 22.70
N LEU A 286 12.79 6.25 21.56
CA LEU A 286 13.89 6.23 20.60
C LEU A 286 14.14 7.60 19.97
N ILE A 287 13.10 8.32 19.58
CA ILE A 287 13.22 9.63 18.91
C ILE A 287 14.05 10.61 19.74
N PRO A 288 13.73 10.92 21.01
CA PRO A 288 14.52 11.88 21.79
C PRO A 288 15.94 11.38 22.07
N ILE A 289 16.12 10.08 22.37
CA ILE A 289 17.46 9.51 22.62
C ILE A 289 18.33 9.65 21.37
N VAL A 290 17.83 9.20 20.22
CA VAL A 290 18.58 9.24 18.98
C VAL A 290 18.78 10.68 18.50
N ALA A 291 17.84 11.60 18.74
CA ALA A 291 18.00 13.02 18.45
C ALA A 291 19.14 13.65 19.27
N VAL A 292 19.20 13.38 20.58
CA VAL A 292 20.29 13.85 21.45
C VAL A 292 21.62 13.26 21.01
N LEU A 293 21.65 11.97 20.67
CA LEU A 293 22.85 11.31 20.15
C LEU A 293 23.28 11.89 18.81
N ALA A 294 22.34 12.14 17.89
CA ALA A 294 22.60 12.74 16.59
C ALA A 294 23.21 14.13 16.74
N TRP A 295 22.66 14.95 17.64
CA TRP A 295 23.18 16.27 17.93
C TRP A 295 24.60 16.21 18.53
N ARG A 296 24.83 15.35 19.52
CA ARG A 296 26.16 15.17 20.16
C ARG A 296 27.20 14.61 19.19
N ARG A 297 26.80 13.70 18.30
CA ARG A 297 27.68 13.04 17.32
C ARG A 297 27.84 13.85 16.02
N ARG A 298 27.01 14.88 15.81
CA ARG A 298 26.84 15.59 14.53
C ARG A 298 26.54 14.62 13.38
N ASP A 299 25.62 13.70 13.65
CA ASP A 299 25.29 12.59 12.76
C ASP A 299 24.04 12.88 11.94
N LEU A 300 24.25 13.28 10.67
CA LEU A 300 23.16 13.59 9.74
C LEU A 300 22.40 12.35 9.26
N GLU A 301 22.96 11.14 9.41
CA GLU A 301 22.32 9.89 8.97
C GLU A 301 20.99 9.66 9.69
N VAL A 302 20.88 10.08 10.95
CA VAL A 302 19.64 10.00 11.73
C VAL A 302 18.56 10.86 11.10
N ILE A 303 18.90 12.10 10.74
CA ILE A 303 17.95 13.06 10.19
C ILE A 303 17.44 12.57 8.83
N ALA A 304 18.32 12.00 8.00
CA ALA A 304 17.93 11.39 6.73
C ALA A 304 16.83 10.33 6.89
N ALA A 305 16.96 9.43 7.87
CA ALA A 305 15.96 8.40 8.13
C ALA A 305 14.61 8.98 8.58
N VAL A 306 14.66 9.96 9.49
CA VAL A 306 13.46 10.64 10.01
C VAL A 306 12.75 11.41 8.90
N VAL A 307 13.48 12.17 8.08
CA VAL A 307 12.92 12.95 6.96
C VAL A 307 12.16 12.05 5.99
N VAL A 308 12.71 10.89 5.65
CA VAL A 308 12.09 10.00 4.66
C VAL A 308 10.84 9.31 5.23
N LEU A 309 10.90 8.75 6.43
CA LEU A 309 9.83 7.88 6.95
C LEU A 309 8.80 8.66 7.77
N ALA A 310 9.21 9.68 8.53
CA ALA A 310 8.29 10.47 9.34
C ALA A 310 7.50 11.48 8.50
N SER A 311 7.97 11.88 7.32
CA SER A 311 7.18 12.73 6.41
C SER A 311 5.94 12.02 5.88
N VAL A 312 6.02 10.70 5.62
CA VAL A 312 4.86 9.88 5.25
C VAL A 312 3.86 9.79 6.40
N ILE A 313 4.35 9.52 7.61
CA ILE A 313 3.51 9.49 8.82
C ILE A 313 2.83 10.84 9.04
N ALA A 314 3.60 11.94 8.96
CA ALA A 314 3.06 13.30 9.11
C ALA A 314 2.02 13.62 8.03
N PHE A 315 2.22 13.18 6.80
CA PHE A 315 1.25 13.35 5.73
C PHE A 315 -0.04 12.55 5.97
N ALA A 316 0.06 11.31 6.44
CA ALA A 316 -1.10 10.51 6.84
C ALA A 316 -1.89 11.20 7.95
N THR A 317 -1.21 11.67 9.01
CA THR A 317 -1.82 12.44 10.10
C THR A 317 -2.51 13.71 9.58
N LEU A 318 -1.82 14.52 8.78
CA LEU A 318 -2.38 15.77 8.23
C LEU A 318 -3.57 15.52 7.31
N SER A 319 -3.53 14.44 6.52
CA SER A 319 -4.64 14.05 5.65
C SER A 319 -5.86 13.62 6.47
N TYR A 320 -5.66 12.87 7.56
CA TYR A 320 -6.75 12.47 8.44
C TYR A 320 -7.33 13.64 9.24
N MET A 321 -6.48 14.54 9.75
CA MET A 321 -6.90 15.78 10.39
C MET A 321 -7.74 16.70 9.48
N ARG A 322 -7.55 16.59 8.16
CA ARG A 322 -8.33 17.33 7.16
C ARG A 322 -9.54 16.55 6.63
N GLY A 323 -9.82 15.36 7.18
CA GLY A 323 -10.92 14.50 6.73
C GLY A 323 -10.73 13.94 5.32
N LEU A 324 -9.50 13.89 4.80
CA LEU A 324 -9.19 13.45 3.43
C LEU A 324 -8.93 11.94 3.31
N THR A 325 -8.86 11.22 4.43
CA THR A 325 -8.58 9.79 4.47
C THR A 325 -9.21 9.12 5.69
N PHE A 326 -9.22 7.78 5.67
CA PHE A 326 -9.71 6.93 6.74
C PHE A 326 -8.66 6.70 7.85
N PRO A 327 -9.09 6.41 9.09
CA PRO A 327 -8.23 6.04 10.22
C PRO A 327 -7.69 4.60 10.13
N PHE A 328 -7.02 4.24 9.03
CA PHE A 328 -6.47 2.89 8.89
C PHE A 328 -5.06 2.78 9.44
N LEU A 329 -4.86 1.84 10.37
CA LEU A 329 -3.56 1.52 10.98
C LEU A 329 -2.43 1.38 9.96
N ARG A 330 -2.72 0.78 8.80
CA ARG A 330 -1.75 0.56 7.71
C ARG A 330 -1.12 1.83 7.14
N PHE A 331 -1.78 2.99 7.27
CA PHE A 331 -1.22 4.26 6.80
C PHE A 331 -0.01 4.70 7.62
N TYR A 332 0.12 4.18 8.84
CA TYR A 332 1.23 4.44 9.75
C TYR A 332 2.32 3.37 9.68
N ILE A 333 2.26 2.43 8.72
CA ILE A 333 3.19 1.28 8.62
C ILE A 333 4.67 1.68 8.49
N CYS A 334 4.96 2.91 8.04
CA CYS A 334 6.32 3.47 8.04
C CYS A 334 6.92 3.67 9.45
N ALA A 335 6.12 3.58 10.52
CA ALA A 335 6.60 3.57 11.89
C ALA A 335 7.52 2.37 12.19
N LEU A 336 7.24 1.20 11.58
CA LEU A 336 8.03 -0.02 11.76
C LEU A 336 9.47 0.09 11.21
N PRO A 337 9.69 0.45 9.93
CA PRO A 337 11.05 0.68 9.45
C PRO A 337 11.71 1.88 10.13
N LEU A 338 10.96 2.92 10.52
CA LEU A 338 11.53 4.06 11.25
C LEU A 338 12.11 3.59 12.59
N MET A 339 11.36 2.80 13.34
CA MET A 339 11.80 2.23 14.60
C MET A 339 13.02 1.31 14.40
N ALA A 340 13.01 0.43 13.40
CA ALA A 340 14.13 -0.46 13.10
C ALA A 340 15.41 0.32 12.74
N VAL A 341 15.29 1.37 11.92
CA VAL A 341 16.42 2.22 11.54
C VAL A 341 16.94 3.01 12.74
N LEU A 342 16.06 3.61 13.55
CA LEU A 342 16.46 4.32 14.77
C LEU A 342 17.14 3.40 15.79
N ALA A 343 16.73 2.13 15.89
CA ALA A 343 17.41 1.15 16.71
C ALA A 343 18.87 0.92 16.27
N PHE A 344 19.14 0.85 14.97
CA PHE A 344 20.53 0.81 14.46
C PHE A 344 21.29 2.11 14.74
N GLN A 345 20.62 3.26 14.67
CA GLN A 345 21.26 4.56 14.88
C GLN A 345 21.72 4.82 16.34
N LEU A 346 21.22 4.05 17.31
CA LEU A 346 21.77 4.05 18.68
C LEU A 346 23.26 3.69 18.68
N VAL A 347 23.66 2.77 17.80
CA VAL A 347 25.07 2.40 17.60
C VAL A 347 25.78 3.51 16.82
N PRO A 348 26.96 3.97 17.28
CA PRO A 348 27.74 4.97 16.54
C PRO A 348 28.14 4.44 15.15
N PRO A 349 28.36 5.33 14.16
CA PRO A 349 28.73 4.91 12.82
C PRO A 349 30.02 4.08 12.84
N GLY A 350 30.01 2.99 12.08
CA GLY A 350 31.13 2.09 11.92
C GLY A 350 32.18 2.59 10.93
N GLY A 351 32.95 1.64 10.38
CA GLY A 351 34.01 1.93 9.41
C GLY A 351 33.52 2.61 8.12
N PRO A 352 34.44 2.90 7.19
CA PRO A 352 34.12 3.60 5.96
C PRO A 352 33.09 2.82 5.13
N LEU A 353 32.21 3.55 4.45
CA LEU A 353 31.30 2.98 3.47
C LEU A 353 32.06 2.69 2.18
N VAL A 354 31.73 1.57 1.54
CA VAL A 354 32.16 1.31 0.16
C VAL A 354 31.25 2.11 -0.76
N GLU A 355 31.79 3.13 -1.42
CA GLU A 355 31.10 4.00 -2.37
C GLU A 355 31.59 3.75 -3.81
N ARG A 356 30.81 4.15 -4.80
CA ARG A 356 31.23 4.04 -6.22
C ARG A 356 32.09 5.22 -6.62
N ARG A 357 31.73 6.40 -6.12
CA ARG A 357 32.45 7.64 -6.35
C ARG A 357 32.37 8.49 -5.08
N HIS A 358 33.51 8.77 -4.46
CA HIS A 358 33.57 9.73 -3.36
C HIS A 358 33.17 11.11 -3.88
N GLY A 359 32.18 11.75 -3.25
CA GLY A 359 31.76 13.08 -3.64
C GLY A 359 32.70 14.18 -3.13
N PRO A 360 32.62 15.40 -3.67
CA PRO A 360 33.55 16.48 -3.31
C PRO A 360 33.54 16.85 -1.82
N HIS A 361 32.41 16.65 -1.15
CA HIS A 361 32.20 16.99 0.25
C HIS A 361 31.94 15.74 1.11
N GLY A 362 32.32 14.56 0.63
CA GLY A 362 32.30 13.34 1.44
C GLY A 362 33.26 13.47 2.61
N PHE A 363 32.93 12.84 3.74
CA PHE A 363 33.81 12.83 4.90
C PHE A 363 33.99 11.42 5.46
N ALA A 364 35.19 11.16 5.98
CA ALA A 364 35.46 9.93 6.68
C ALA A 364 34.69 9.90 8.00
N ARG A 365 33.87 8.85 8.20
CA ARG A 365 33.15 8.64 9.47
C ARG A 365 34.15 8.60 10.63
N ARG A 366 33.84 9.35 11.68
CA ARG A 366 34.63 9.31 12.91
C ARG A 366 34.38 7.99 13.62
N VAL A 367 35.39 7.11 13.64
CA VAL A 367 35.34 5.86 14.38
C VAL A 367 35.38 6.16 15.87
N VAL A 368 34.26 5.93 16.57
CA VAL A 368 34.21 6.04 18.03
C VAL A 368 34.90 4.83 18.65
N VAL A 369 35.96 5.08 19.43
CA VAL A 369 36.68 4.04 20.18
C VAL A 369 35.86 3.71 21.43
N GLY A 370 35.29 2.49 21.48
CA GLY A 370 34.44 2.03 22.57
C GLY A 370 33.61 0.80 22.20
N SER A 371 32.99 0.15 23.19
CA SER A 371 32.17 -1.04 22.97
C SER A 371 30.86 -0.68 22.24
N ARG A 372 30.70 -1.19 21.01
CA ARG A 372 29.44 -1.09 20.25
C ARG A 372 28.37 -2.04 20.77
N SER A 373 28.75 -3.02 21.61
CA SER A 373 27.84 -4.05 22.11
C SER A 373 26.84 -3.51 23.12
N VAL A 374 27.20 -2.51 23.93
CA VAL A 374 26.29 -1.90 24.91
C VAL A 374 25.13 -1.14 24.25
N PRO A 375 25.34 -0.18 23.34
CA PRO A 375 24.23 0.47 22.63
C PRO A 375 23.45 -0.51 21.76
N ALA A 376 24.10 -1.55 21.23
CA ALA A 376 23.42 -2.62 20.52
C ALA A 376 22.50 -3.44 21.44
N ALA A 377 22.93 -3.77 22.67
CA ALA A 377 22.12 -4.51 23.63
C ALA A 377 20.91 -3.68 24.07
N LEU A 378 21.12 -2.37 24.30
CA LEU A 378 20.02 -1.44 24.55
C LEU A 378 19.04 -1.39 23.38
N ALA A 379 19.53 -1.32 22.14
CA ALA A 379 18.67 -1.32 20.96
C ALA A 379 17.77 -2.57 20.92
N VAL A 380 18.34 -3.76 21.15
CA VAL A 380 17.54 -5.01 21.20
C VAL A 380 16.55 -5.00 22.36
N ALA A 381 17.00 -4.63 23.57
CA ALA A 381 16.14 -4.59 24.75
C ALA A 381 14.91 -3.68 24.54
N LEU A 382 15.09 -2.59 23.80
CA LEU A 382 14.02 -1.66 23.47
C LEU A 382 13.05 -2.23 22.43
N VAL A 383 13.52 -2.89 21.36
CA VAL A 383 12.65 -3.30 20.24
C VAL A 383 12.14 -4.75 20.31
N VAL A 384 12.66 -5.60 21.20
CA VAL A 384 12.32 -7.03 21.23
C VAL A 384 10.84 -7.31 21.48
N PHE A 385 10.16 -6.44 22.23
CA PHE A 385 8.73 -6.59 22.53
C PHE A 385 7.82 -6.05 21.43
N THR A 386 8.34 -5.37 20.41
CA THR A 386 7.50 -4.71 19.40
C THR A 386 6.61 -5.68 18.63
N PRO A 387 7.09 -6.84 18.10
CA PRO A 387 6.21 -7.76 17.39
C PRO A 387 5.01 -8.23 18.22
N VAL A 388 5.22 -8.48 19.52
CA VAL A 388 4.16 -8.88 20.45
C VAL A 388 3.17 -7.74 20.68
N ALA A 389 3.67 -6.52 20.92
CA ALA A 389 2.82 -5.34 21.09
C ALA A 389 2.00 -5.04 19.83
N THR A 390 2.64 -5.05 18.66
CA THR A 390 1.94 -4.87 17.37
C THR A 390 0.88 -5.95 17.18
N GLY A 391 1.20 -7.23 17.45
CA GLY A 391 0.23 -8.33 17.31
C GLY A 391 -0.98 -8.19 18.23
N ALA A 392 -0.77 -7.84 19.50
CA ALA A 392 -1.85 -7.65 20.46
C ALA A 392 -2.77 -6.46 20.12
N LEU A 393 -2.21 -5.40 19.52
CA LEU A 393 -2.98 -4.21 19.18
C LEU A 393 -3.64 -4.31 17.80
N MET A 394 -3.07 -5.10 16.89
CA MET A 394 -3.64 -5.40 15.57
C MET A 394 -4.93 -6.22 15.65
N VAL A 395 -5.19 -6.89 16.77
CA VAL A 395 -6.45 -7.61 17.02
C VAL A 395 -7.50 -6.75 17.73
N SER A 396 -7.22 -5.47 17.96
CA SER A 396 -8.16 -4.55 18.59
C SER A 396 -9.12 -3.94 17.55
N PRO A 397 -10.44 -4.15 17.66
CA PRO A 397 -11.41 -3.59 16.71
C PRO A 397 -11.51 -2.07 16.77
N THR A 398 -10.97 -1.44 17.82
CA THR A 398 -10.97 0.04 17.98
C THR A 398 -9.77 0.72 17.32
N LEU A 399 -8.71 -0.03 17.02
CA LEU A 399 -7.44 0.50 16.50
C LEU A 399 -7.09 -0.10 15.14
N SER A 400 -7.79 -1.15 14.73
CA SER A 400 -7.48 -1.94 13.55
C SER A 400 -8.76 -2.43 12.89
N ASP A 401 -9.29 -1.65 11.95
CA ASP A 401 -10.53 -2.03 11.26
C ASP A 401 -10.33 -3.22 10.30
N GLN A 402 -9.14 -3.35 9.73
CA GLN A 402 -8.89 -4.30 8.63
C GLN A 402 -8.18 -5.58 9.07
N GLN A 403 -7.40 -5.53 10.16
CA GLN A 403 -6.57 -6.66 10.56
C GLN A 403 -7.16 -7.45 11.73
N TYR A 404 -8.12 -6.90 12.48
CA TYR A 404 -8.63 -7.56 13.69
C TYR A 404 -9.27 -8.93 13.41
N ALA A 405 -9.90 -9.10 12.24
CA ALA A 405 -10.46 -10.38 11.82
C ALA A 405 -9.42 -11.51 11.73
N LEU A 406 -8.13 -11.19 11.63
CA LEU A 406 -7.03 -12.16 11.65
C LEU A 406 -7.02 -13.00 12.94
N GLU A 407 -7.52 -12.45 14.05
CA GLU A 407 -7.62 -13.20 15.32
C GLU A 407 -8.40 -14.51 15.15
N SER A 408 -9.50 -14.50 14.37
CA SER A 408 -10.31 -15.70 14.15
C SER A 408 -9.67 -16.73 13.23
N VAL A 409 -8.71 -16.33 12.39
CA VAL A 409 -7.91 -17.24 11.57
C VAL A 409 -6.79 -17.89 12.38
N VAL A 410 -6.11 -17.10 13.22
CA VAL A 410 -4.94 -17.55 13.98
C VAL A 410 -5.34 -18.31 15.25
N PHE A 411 -6.43 -17.89 15.89
CA PHE A 411 -6.99 -18.50 17.09
C PHE A 411 -8.47 -18.87 16.87
N PRO A 412 -8.74 -19.96 16.13
CA PRO A 412 -10.11 -20.40 15.88
C PRO A 412 -10.82 -20.76 17.17
N ALA A 413 -11.99 -20.15 17.41
CA ALA A 413 -12.92 -20.54 18.46
C ALA A 413 -14.29 -20.82 17.81
N PRO A 414 -14.56 -22.06 17.37
CA PRO A 414 -15.78 -22.39 16.62
C PRO A 414 -17.05 -22.20 17.45
N ASP A 415 -16.98 -22.43 18.76
CA ASP A 415 -18.11 -22.34 19.68
C ASP A 415 -18.37 -20.92 20.23
N ASP A 416 -17.49 -19.95 19.90
CA ASP A 416 -17.64 -18.56 20.33
C ASP A 416 -18.68 -17.84 19.47
N THR A 417 -19.80 -17.47 20.09
CA THR A 417 -20.96 -16.83 19.48
C THR A 417 -21.04 -15.32 19.75
N SER A 418 -19.97 -14.73 20.32
CA SER A 418 -19.90 -13.29 20.58
C SER A 418 -20.11 -12.47 19.30
N ASP A 419 -20.65 -11.25 19.46
CA ASP A 419 -20.89 -10.35 18.32
C ASP A 419 -19.57 -10.04 17.58
N LYS A 420 -18.48 -9.82 18.33
CA LYS A 420 -17.13 -9.66 17.78
C LYS A 420 -16.77 -10.83 16.85
N ARG A 421 -16.88 -12.07 17.34
CA ARG A 421 -16.51 -13.27 16.57
C ARG A 421 -17.40 -13.46 15.34
N ARG A 422 -18.69 -13.12 15.42
CA ARG A 422 -19.60 -13.10 14.27
C ARG A 422 -19.14 -12.11 13.21
N THR A 423 -18.77 -10.88 13.60
CA THR A 423 -18.27 -9.87 12.65
C THR A 423 -16.94 -10.29 12.02
N GLU A 424 -16.00 -10.85 12.77
CA GLU A 424 -14.73 -11.37 12.23
C GLU A 424 -14.95 -12.42 11.15
N ARG A 425 -15.87 -13.37 11.40
CA ARG A 425 -16.24 -14.41 10.42
C ARG A 425 -16.83 -13.81 9.15
N ARG A 426 -17.69 -12.78 9.27
CA ARG A 426 -18.25 -12.07 8.11
C ARG A 426 -17.19 -11.30 7.32
N ILE A 427 -16.20 -10.69 8.00
CA ILE A 427 -15.08 -10.03 7.33
C ILE A 427 -14.26 -11.03 6.51
N ILE A 428 -14.01 -12.22 7.04
CA ILE A 428 -13.30 -13.28 6.32
C ILE A 428 -14.12 -13.83 5.17
N ALA A 429 -15.45 -13.94 5.35
CA ALA A 429 -16.36 -14.37 4.31
C ALA A 429 -16.51 -13.33 3.18
N SER A 430 -16.00 -12.11 3.33
CA SER A 430 -16.05 -11.11 2.26
C SER A 430 -15.57 -11.69 0.92
N PHE A 431 -16.36 -11.43 -0.12
CA PHE A 431 -16.16 -11.92 -1.49
C PHE A 431 -16.52 -13.40 -1.72
N SER A 432 -16.99 -14.16 -0.72
CA SER A 432 -17.49 -15.53 -0.94
C SER A 432 -18.77 -15.55 -1.79
N THR A 433 -19.71 -14.65 -1.49
CA THR A 433 -20.96 -14.48 -2.23
C THR A 433 -20.67 -14.09 -3.67
N GLU A 434 -19.74 -13.17 -3.92
CA GLU A 434 -19.35 -12.72 -5.25
C GLU A 434 -18.67 -13.82 -6.07
N ARG A 435 -17.88 -14.69 -5.43
CA ARG A 435 -17.33 -15.88 -6.08
C ARG A 435 -18.42 -16.87 -6.49
N ALA A 436 -19.38 -17.14 -5.60
CA ALA A 436 -20.52 -18.02 -5.90
C ALA A 436 -21.41 -17.43 -7.01
N LEU A 437 -21.62 -16.12 -6.99
CA LEU A 437 -22.36 -15.38 -8.01
C LEU A 437 -21.67 -15.45 -9.38
N ALA A 438 -20.35 -15.28 -9.43
CA ALA A 438 -19.59 -15.43 -10.67
C ALA A 438 -19.75 -16.84 -11.26
N GLN A 439 -19.65 -17.88 -10.43
CA GLN A 439 -19.87 -19.28 -10.85
C GLN A 439 -21.30 -19.52 -11.35
N HIS A 440 -22.29 -18.93 -10.68
CA HIS A 440 -23.69 -19.00 -11.12
C HIS A 440 -23.87 -18.36 -12.51
N ILE A 441 -23.27 -17.20 -12.74
CA ILE A 441 -23.32 -16.52 -14.04
C ILE A 441 -22.58 -17.31 -15.12
N ASP A 442 -21.40 -17.85 -14.81
CA ASP A 442 -20.64 -18.69 -15.74
C ASP A 442 -21.45 -19.93 -16.16
N ALA A 443 -22.18 -20.55 -15.23
CA ALA A 443 -23.03 -21.71 -15.51
C ALA A 443 -24.20 -21.41 -16.46
N MET A 444 -24.63 -20.15 -16.58
CA MET A 444 -25.65 -19.74 -17.54
C MET A 444 -25.16 -19.77 -18.99
N ASN A 445 -23.84 -19.86 -19.25
CA ASN A 445 -23.22 -19.89 -20.59
C ASN A 445 -23.69 -18.73 -21.48
N LEU A 446 -23.72 -17.52 -20.92
CA LEU A 446 -24.19 -16.34 -21.62
C LEU A 446 -23.18 -15.84 -22.67
N PRO A 447 -23.64 -15.27 -23.79
CA PRO A 447 -22.79 -14.61 -24.77
C PRO A 447 -21.93 -13.48 -24.19
N GLU A 448 -20.88 -13.10 -24.93
CA GLU A 448 -20.07 -11.92 -24.65
C GLU A 448 -20.94 -10.65 -24.50
N GLY A 449 -20.66 -9.83 -23.49
CA GLY A 449 -21.38 -8.58 -23.22
C GLY A 449 -22.81 -8.73 -22.66
N SER A 450 -23.22 -9.93 -22.24
CA SER A 450 -24.60 -10.18 -21.78
C SER A 450 -24.91 -9.67 -20.37
N VAL A 451 -23.91 -9.38 -19.54
CA VAL A 451 -24.10 -8.96 -18.14
C VAL A 451 -23.50 -7.58 -17.90
N LEU A 452 -24.35 -6.60 -17.60
CA LEU A 452 -23.94 -5.23 -17.27
C LEU A 452 -23.74 -5.08 -15.76
N MET A 453 -22.60 -4.51 -15.34
CA MET A 453 -22.35 -4.18 -13.94
C MET A 453 -21.35 -3.03 -13.78
N ASP A 454 -21.33 -2.40 -12.60
CA ASP A 454 -20.25 -1.51 -12.20
C ASP A 454 -19.20 -2.24 -11.34
N THR A 455 -17.96 -1.78 -11.41
CA THR A 455 -16.84 -2.28 -10.63
C THR A 455 -16.72 -1.70 -9.21
N VAL A 456 -17.60 -0.80 -8.72
CA VAL A 456 -17.62 -0.33 -7.31
C VAL A 456 -17.58 -1.53 -6.36
N TYR A 457 -18.48 -2.48 -6.57
CA TYR A 457 -18.53 -3.77 -5.88
C TYR A 457 -18.28 -4.94 -6.83
N GLY A 458 -18.60 -4.79 -8.13
CA GLY A 458 -18.51 -5.87 -9.12
C GLY A 458 -17.09 -6.33 -9.43
N PHE A 459 -16.05 -5.62 -8.96
CA PHE A 459 -14.66 -6.05 -9.11
C PHE A 459 -14.42 -7.47 -8.58
N ALA A 460 -15.09 -7.85 -7.48
CA ALA A 460 -14.92 -9.17 -6.88
C ALA A 460 -15.54 -10.27 -7.75
N VAL A 461 -16.73 -10.03 -8.32
CA VAL A 461 -17.37 -10.93 -9.29
C VAL A 461 -16.50 -11.06 -10.53
N TYR A 462 -16.00 -9.95 -11.06
CA TYR A 462 -15.13 -9.91 -12.24
C TYR A 462 -13.81 -10.67 -12.03
N THR A 463 -13.21 -10.59 -10.85
CA THR A 463 -12.00 -11.36 -10.54
C THR A 463 -12.26 -12.85 -10.40
N ALA A 464 -13.49 -13.24 -10.09
CA ALA A 464 -13.86 -14.62 -9.79
C ALA A 464 -14.36 -15.43 -10.99
N THR A 465 -14.93 -14.77 -12.00
CA THR A 465 -15.47 -15.44 -13.20
C THR A 465 -14.40 -16.13 -14.04
N ASP A 466 -14.79 -17.21 -14.71
CA ASP A 466 -14.00 -17.87 -15.75
C ASP A 466 -14.20 -17.23 -17.14
N ASN A 467 -15.31 -16.51 -17.36
CA ASN A 467 -15.67 -15.86 -18.63
C ASN A 467 -15.76 -14.33 -18.50
N PRO A 468 -14.63 -13.61 -18.34
CA PRO A 468 -14.63 -12.17 -18.08
C PRO A 468 -15.25 -11.33 -19.21
N ARG A 469 -15.32 -11.85 -20.44
CA ARG A 469 -15.94 -11.16 -21.60
C ARG A 469 -17.46 -11.15 -21.55
N THR A 470 -18.09 -11.99 -20.74
CA THR A 470 -19.54 -11.95 -20.51
C THR A 470 -19.98 -10.63 -19.87
N PHE A 471 -19.06 -9.93 -19.20
CA PHE A 471 -19.35 -8.70 -18.46
C PHE A 471 -19.03 -7.44 -19.26
N VAL A 472 -19.95 -6.47 -19.19
CA VAL A 472 -19.76 -5.08 -19.61
C VAL A 472 -19.46 -4.26 -18.36
N ILE A 473 -18.28 -3.65 -18.31
CA ILE A 473 -17.76 -2.93 -17.14
C ILE A 473 -17.36 -1.50 -17.48
N PRO A 474 -17.27 -0.57 -16.50
CA PRO A 474 -17.04 0.86 -16.76
C PRO A 474 -15.76 1.19 -17.54
N SER A 475 -14.78 0.30 -17.55
CA SER A 475 -13.55 0.46 -18.33
C SER A 475 -13.72 0.20 -19.83
N ASP A 476 -14.80 -0.42 -20.28
CA ASP A 476 -15.04 -0.68 -21.71
C ASP A 476 -15.37 0.64 -22.44
N GLN A 477 -14.79 0.86 -23.63
CA GLN A 477 -14.96 2.14 -24.35
C GLN A 477 -16.41 2.47 -24.74
N ASP A 478 -17.23 1.45 -24.98
CA ASP A 478 -18.66 1.53 -25.33
C ASP A 478 -19.58 1.35 -24.12
N PHE A 479 -19.06 1.32 -22.88
CA PHE A 479 -19.86 1.18 -21.66
C PHE A 479 -21.00 2.21 -21.58
N THR A 480 -20.70 3.48 -21.88
CA THR A 480 -21.69 4.56 -21.82
C THR A 480 -22.82 4.36 -22.82
N SER A 481 -22.55 3.84 -24.03
CA SER A 481 -23.62 3.50 -24.97
C SER A 481 -24.47 2.35 -24.46
N ILE A 482 -23.83 1.30 -23.93
CA ILE A 482 -24.51 0.08 -23.46
C ILE A 482 -25.38 0.37 -22.24
N VAL A 483 -24.86 1.05 -21.22
CA VAL A 483 -25.63 1.38 -20.01
C VAL A 483 -26.84 2.26 -20.31
N ASN A 484 -26.80 3.05 -21.40
CA ASN A 484 -27.93 3.89 -21.78
C ASN A 484 -29.07 3.12 -22.46
N ARG A 485 -28.75 2.03 -23.16
CA ARG A 485 -29.68 1.23 -23.98
C ARG A 485 -29.32 -0.27 -23.92
N PRO A 486 -29.40 -0.92 -22.75
CA PRO A 486 -28.85 -2.26 -22.54
C PRO A 486 -29.46 -3.31 -23.48
N ALA A 487 -30.79 -3.29 -23.67
CA ALA A 487 -31.50 -4.20 -24.58
C ALA A 487 -31.01 -4.11 -26.03
N ASP A 488 -30.81 -2.90 -26.54
CA ASP A 488 -30.37 -2.65 -27.92
C ASP A 488 -28.93 -3.13 -28.17
N HIS A 489 -28.14 -3.28 -27.11
CA HIS A 489 -26.76 -3.75 -27.14
C HIS A 489 -26.60 -5.22 -26.71
N GLY A 490 -27.69 -5.97 -26.58
CA GLY A 490 -27.64 -7.41 -26.31
C GLY A 490 -27.36 -7.79 -24.85
N VAL A 491 -27.44 -6.83 -23.92
CA VAL A 491 -27.39 -7.12 -22.48
C VAL A 491 -28.64 -7.90 -22.09
N GLN A 492 -28.45 -9.06 -21.47
CA GLN A 492 -29.52 -9.92 -20.99
C GLN A 492 -29.78 -9.73 -19.50
N TYR A 493 -28.73 -9.41 -18.74
CA TYR A 493 -28.81 -9.23 -17.30
C TYR A 493 -28.08 -7.97 -16.83
N VAL A 494 -28.59 -7.39 -15.76
CA VAL A 494 -27.93 -6.31 -15.02
C VAL A 494 -27.71 -6.78 -13.59
N LEU A 495 -26.46 -6.73 -13.15
CA LEU A 495 -26.11 -7.03 -11.77
C LEU A 495 -26.11 -5.72 -10.96
N ALA A 496 -27.04 -5.60 -10.03
CA ALA A 496 -27.33 -4.37 -9.30
C ALA A 496 -26.98 -4.48 -7.81
N VAL A 497 -26.62 -3.33 -7.23
CA VAL A 497 -26.38 -3.12 -5.80
C VAL A 497 -27.30 -1.99 -5.29
N PRO A 498 -27.58 -1.90 -3.97
CA PRO A 498 -28.42 -0.85 -3.41
C PRO A 498 -27.89 0.55 -3.74
N ASP A 499 -28.77 1.50 -4.07
CA ASP A 499 -28.43 2.92 -4.28
C ASP A 499 -28.24 3.65 -2.93
N SER A 500 -27.28 3.19 -2.14
CA SER A 500 -26.94 3.75 -0.84
C SER A 500 -25.48 3.47 -0.49
N GLY A 501 -24.88 4.33 0.33
CA GLY A 501 -23.48 4.20 0.69
C GLY A 501 -22.61 4.23 -0.57
N ARG A 502 -21.71 3.26 -0.76
CA ARG A 502 -20.86 3.22 -1.96
C ARG A 502 -21.63 2.97 -3.26
N GLY A 503 -22.82 2.38 -3.17
CA GLY A 503 -23.67 2.13 -4.34
C GLY A 503 -24.20 3.40 -5.00
N GLU A 504 -24.13 4.56 -4.33
CA GLU A 504 -24.48 5.86 -4.93
C GLU A 504 -23.53 6.25 -6.08
N SER A 505 -22.31 5.72 -6.07
CA SER A 505 -21.31 5.94 -7.12
C SER A 505 -21.47 4.99 -8.31
N ASP A 506 -22.23 3.91 -8.16
CA ASP A 506 -22.43 2.88 -9.18
C ASP A 506 -23.05 3.51 -10.44
N ALA A 507 -22.41 3.31 -11.59
CA ALA A 507 -22.84 3.91 -12.84
C ALA A 507 -24.22 3.40 -13.31
N VAL A 508 -24.57 2.16 -12.97
CA VAL A 508 -25.89 1.60 -13.24
C VAL A 508 -26.93 2.29 -12.37
N ASN A 509 -26.67 2.47 -11.07
CA ASN A 509 -27.58 3.21 -10.17
C ASN A 509 -27.73 4.68 -10.59
N ARG A 510 -26.62 5.36 -10.91
CA ARG A 510 -26.68 6.74 -11.42
C ARG A 510 -27.50 6.87 -12.70
N ARG A 511 -27.48 5.83 -13.55
CA ARG A 511 -28.28 5.83 -14.78
C ARG A 511 -29.74 5.45 -14.56
N TYR A 512 -29.98 4.49 -13.67
CA TYR A 512 -31.27 3.91 -13.34
C TYR A 512 -31.46 3.85 -11.81
N PRO A 513 -31.79 4.97 -11.14
CA PRO A 513 -31.80 5.05 -9.66
C PRO A 513 -32.78 4.07 -9.00
N THR A 514 -33.89 3.76 -9.67
CA THR A 514 -34.91 2.84 -9.17
C THR A 514 -34.69 1.39 -9.63
N LEU A 515 -33.56 1.06 -10.29
CA LEU A 515 -33.30 -0.29 -10.80
C LEU A 515 -33.27 -1.29 -9.66
N TYR A 516 -32.51 -0.99 -8.61
CA TYR A 516 -32.37 -1.91 -7.48
C TYR A 516 -33.71 -2.17 -6.79
N GLU A 517 -34.63 -1.21 -6.74
CA GLU A 517 -35.92 -1.37 -6.05
C GLU A 517 -36.99 -2.01 -6.93
N THR A 518 -37.05 -1.63 -8.22
CA THR A 518 -38.22 -1.89 -9.08
C THR A 518 -37.87 -2.44 -10.47
N GLY A 519 -36.58 -2.54 -10.81
CA GLY A 519 -36.15 -2.87 -12.18
C GLY A 519 -36.22 -1.69 -13.16
N ALA A 520 -36.55 -0.48 -12.67
CA ALA A 520 -36.61 0.77 -13.44
C ALA A 520 -37.43 0.70 -14.75
N ASN A 521 -38.42 -0.20 -14.83
CA ASN A 521 -39.20 -0.52 -16.03
C ASN A 521 -38.39 -1.01 -17.25
N ILE A 522 -37.12 -1.38 -17.05
CA ILE A 522 -36.25 -1.94 -18.10
C ILE A 522 -35.90 -3.40 -17.86
N ALA A 523 -36.18 -3.91 -16.66
CA ALA A 523 -35.80 -5.25 -16.24
C ALA A 523 -36.73 -5.82 -15.17
N THR A 524 -36.74 -7.14 -15.03
CA THR A 524 -37.45 -7.88 -13.98
C THR A 524 -36.46 -8.57 -13.04
N LEU A 525 -36.74 -8.58 -11.74
CA LEU A 525 -35.89 -9.26 -10.76
C LEU A 525 -35.90 -10.77 -11.01
N GLU A 526 -34.73 -11.34 -11.26
CA GLU A 526 -34.53 -12.79 -11.46
C GLU A 526 -34.11 -13.44 -10.15
N LEU A 527 -33.14 -12.83 -9.46
CA LEU A 527 -32.52 -13.39 -8.27
C LEU A 527 -32.09 -12.30 -7.29
N GLU A 528 -32.31 -12.53 -6.00
CA GLU A 528 -31.75 -11.74 -4.90
C GLU A 528 -30.78 -12.62 -4.10
N ILE A 529 -29.57 -12.13 -3.86
CA ILE A 529 -28.50 -12.85 -3.16
C ILE A 529 -28.04 -12.01 -1.95
N PRO A 530 -28.50 -12.35 -0.73
CA PRO A 530 -27.94 -11.79 0.50
C PRO A 530 -26.43 -12.07 0.61
N ASN A 531 -25.69 -11.12 1.17
CA ASN A 531 -24.23 -11.20 1.25
C ASN A 531 -23.75 -11.69 2.62
N ASP A 532 -22.88 -12.68 2.60
CA ASP A 532 -22.26 -13.22 3.82
C ASP A 532 -21.18 -12.27 4.36
N GLY A 533 -20.57 -11.48 3.47
CA GLY A 533 -19.52 -10.51 3.75
C GLY A 533 -19.95 -9.36 4.65
N GLN A 534 -19.03 -8.87 5.47
CA GLN A 534 -19.22 -7.63 6.22
C GLN A 534 -19.08 -6.42 5.27
N ASP A 535 -19.98 -5.45 5.41
CA ASP A 535 -20.03 -4.21 4.61
C ASP A 535 -20.10 -4.44 3.09
N GLN A 536 -20.59 -5.62 2.68
CA GLN A 536 -20.89 -5.97 1.28
C GLN A 536 -22.39 -5.84 0.98
N PRO A 537 -22.77 -5.45 -0.25
CA PRO A 537 -24.17 -5.25 -0.61
C PRO A 537 -24.88 -6.57 -0.84
N THR A 538 -26.19 -6.60 -0.54
CA THR A 538 -27.08 -7.60 -1.12
C THR A 538 -27.12 -7.39 -2.63
N TRP A 539 -26.87 -8.46 -3.38
CA TRP A 539 -26.87 -8.42 -4.84
C TRP A 539 -28.26 -8.70 -5.39
N ARG A 540 -28.63 -8.05 -6.48
CA ARG A 540 -29.82 -8.39 -7.27
C ARG A 540 -29.44 -8.58 -8.73
N LEU A 541 -29.83 -9.72 -9.30
CA LEU A 541 -29.71 -9.99 -10.73
C LEU A 541 -31.04 -9.66 -11.39
N TYR A 542 -31.02 -8.71 -12.33
CA TYR A 542 -32.16 -8.29 -13.10
C TYR A 542 -32.05 -8.80 -14.53
N ARG A 543 -33.13 -9.32 -15.09
CA ARG A 543 -33.24 -9.72 -16.49
C ARG A 543 -33.85 -8.59 -17.32
N ILE A 544 -33.18 -8.17 -18.39
CA ILE A 544 -33.67 -7.12 -19.30
C ILE A 544 -34.95 -7.58 -20.03
N LEU A 545 -35.90 -6.65 -20.22
CA LEU A 545 -37.20 -6.86 -20.87
C LEU A 545 -37.14 -6.98 -22.39
#